data_AF-A0A7R9T628-F1
#
_entry.id   AF-A0A7R9T628-F1
#
_cell.length_a   1.000
_cell.length_b   1.000
_cell.length_c   1.000
_cell.angle_alpha   90.00
_cell.angle_beta   90.00
_cell.angle_gamma   90.00
#
_symmetry.space_group_name_H-M   'P 1'
#
loop_
_entity.id
_entity.type
_entity.pdbx_description
1 polymer ?
#
loop_
_entity_poly.entity_id
_entity_poly.type
_entity_poly.pdbx_seq_one_letter_code
_entity_poly.pdbx_strand_id
1 'polypeptide(L)'
;QIEAVTDPLLHALADQFLNALNLEIACVDKPSKTKIGLFKDDAESFPDLHAATAAVEEAKRAMDYLLPELRRKLGMPRLGYTTVGGVGGGEWLIEVPMDRSCPTTWIKVSSNKSKKVVRYHPPEVTEAAAALECANERHMFAADAAWKEFLSSFRENYAAFRSATSAVATLDALHALAILS
;
A
#
# COMPACT_ATOMS: atom_id res chain seq x y z
N GLN A 1 28.18 -17.53 26.73
CA GLN A 1 28.01 -16.35 25.85
C GLN A 1 28.07 -16.71 24.36
N ILE A 2 28.99 -17.54 23.89
CA ILE A 2 29.06 -17.96 22.47
C ILE A 2 27.89 -18.89 22.06
N GLU A 3 27.40 -19.75 22.97
CA GLU A 3 26.26 -20.65 22.70
C GLU A 3 24.97 -19.93 22.27
N ALA A 4 24.79 -18.66 22.67
CA ALA A 4 23.63 -17.84 22.30
C ALA A 4 23.61 -17.48 20.80
N VAL A 5 24.75 -17.54 20.12
CA VAL A 5 24.85 -17.25 18.67
C VAL A 5 24.49 -18.50 17.84
N THR A 6 24.64 -19.69 18.42
CA THR A 6 24.35 -20.97 17.77
C THR A 6 22.97 -21.52 18.15
N ASP A 7 22.15 -20.77 18.88
CA ASP A 7 20.83 -21.20 19.34
C ASP A 7 19.86 -21.36 18.14
N PRO A 8 19.43 -22.60 17.82
CA PRO A 8 18.48 -22.84 16.72
C PRO A 8 17.13 -22.14 16.92
N LEU A 9 16.72 -21.88 18.16
CA LEU A 9 15.47 -21.20 18.47
C LEU A 9 15.54 -19.72 18.09
N LEU A 10 16.68 -19.09 18.31
CA LEU A 10 16.90 -17.70 17.91
C LEU A 10 16.88 -17.54 16.39
N HIS A 11 17.48 -18.49 15.67
CA HIS A 11 17.47 -18.49 14.21
C HIS A 11 16.04 -18.66 13.66
N ALA A 12 15.29 -19.64 14.17
CA ALA A 12 13.89 -19.84 13.79
C ALA A 12 13.02 -18.61 14.07
N LEU A 13 13.25 -17.94 15.19
CA LEU A 13 12.54 -16.72 15.54
C LEU A 13 12.90 -15.54 14.63
N ALA A 14 14.19 -15.38 14.29
CA ALA A 14 14.63 -14.37 13.33
C ALA A 14 13.96 -14.60 11.95
N ASP A 15 13.96 -15.85 11.50
CA ASP A 15 13.33 -16.24 10.23
C ASP A 15 11.82 -16.00 10.26
N GLN A 16 11.14 -16.27 11.37
CA GLN A 16 9.71 -15.97 11.52
C GLN A 16 9.42 -14.47 11.31
N PHE A 17 10.17 -13.59 11.98
CA PHE A 17 9.96 -12.14 11.85
C PHE A 17 10.35 -11.62 10.47
N LEU A 18 11.43 -12.14 9.87
CA LEU A 18 11.83 -11.77 8.52
C LEU A 18 10.83 -12.27 7.47
N ASN A 19 10.25 -13.46 7.67
CA ASN A 19 9.29 -14.04 6.75
C ASN A 19 7.95 -13.31 6.75
N ALA A 20 7.55 -12.67 7.85
CA ALA A 20 6.36 -11.82 7.90
C ALA A 20 6.50 -10.55 7.04
N LEU A 21 7.72 -10.07 6.81
CA LEU A 21 7.99 -8.82 6.09
C LEU A 21 8.24 -9.06 4.59
N ASN A 22 7.78 -8.11 3.78
CA ASN A 22 8.18 -7.98 2.40
C ASN A 22 9.50 -7.19 2.32
N LEU A 23 10.62 -7.91 2.21
CA LEU A 23 11.96 -7.32 2.19
C LEU A 23 12.20 -6.42 0.97
N GLU A 24 11.56 -6.69 -0.17
CA GLU A 24 11.68 -5.85 -1.36
C GLU A 24 11.16 -4.44 -1.10
N ILE A 25 10.09 -4.33 -0.30
CA ILE A 25 9.49 -3.04 0.09
C ILE A 25 10.20 -2.45 1.30
N ALA A 26 10.64 -3.27 2.25
CA ALA A 26 11.30 -2.83 3.47
C ALA A 26 12.71 -2.22 3.21
N CYS A 27 13.43 -2.73 2.22
CA CYS A 27 14.82 -2.33 1.94
C CYS A 27 14.95 -1.20 0.92
N VAL A 28 13.87 -0.55 0.51
CA VAL A 28 13.92 0.58 -0.45
C VAL A 28 14.52 1.83 0.23
N ASP A 29 15.48 2.48 -0.44
CA ASP A 29 16.18 3.69 0.03
C ASP A 29 15.24 4.84 0.45
N LYS A 30 14.07 4.91 -0.17
CA LYS A 30 13.00 5.85 0.16
C LYS A 30 11.78 5.08 0.64
N PRO A 31 11.72 4.74 1.94
CA PRO A 31 10.60 3.98 2.47
C PRO A 31 9.31 4.78 2.32
N SER A 32 8.23 4.08 1.98
CA SER A 32 6.90 4.68 1.99
C SER A 32 6.57 5.23 3.38
N LYS A 33 5.89 6.38 3.42
CA LYS A 33 5.35 6.93 4.67
C LYS A 33 4.26 6.02 5.25
N THR A 34 3.60 5.24 4.40
CA THR A 34 2.59 4.26 4.79
C THR A 34 3.25 2.89 4.95
N LYS A 35 2.73 2.07 5.88
CA LYS A 35 3.17 0.68 6.08
C LYS A 35 2.50 -0.31 5.13
N ILE A 36 1.83 0.22 4.10
CA ILE A 36 1.15 -0.56 3.08
C ILE A 36 2.17 -1.40 2.31
N GLY A 37 1.88 -2.70 2.16
CA GLY A 37 2.75 -3.65 1.47
C GLY A 37 3.99 -4.09 2.26
N LEU A 38 4.20 -3.57 3.48
CA LEU A 38 5.35 -3.96 4.30
C LEU A 38 5.27 -5.42 4.77
N PHE A 39 4.06 -5.92 4.98
CA PHE A 39 3.81 -7.31 5.35
C PHE A 39 3.48 -8.12 4.10
N LYS A 40 3.89 -9.39 4.10
CA LYS A 40 3.37 -10.34 3.11
C LYS A 40 1.87 -10.53 3.34
N ASP A 41 1.15 -10.78 2.26
CA ASP A 41 -0.29 -11.04 2.35
C ASP A 41 -0.51 -12.40 2.99
N ASP A 42 -0.89 -12.39 4.26
CA ASP A 42 -1.11 -13.58 5.08
C ASP A 42 -2.32 -13.38 5.99
N ALA A 43 -3.37 -14.16 5.74
CA ALA A 43 -4.61 -14.13 6.49
C ALA A 43 -4.47 -14.71 7.91
N GLU A 44 -3.46 -15.56 8.16
CA GLU A 44 -3.24 -16.16 9.47
C GLU A 44 -2.55 -15.18 10.43
N SER A 45 -1.50 -14.49 9.96
CA SER A 45 -0.74 -13.55 10.79
C SER A 45 -1.43 -12.19 10.94
N PHE A 46 -2.07 -11.68 9.88
CA PHE A 46 -2.67 -10.33 9.87
C PHE A 46 -4.04 -10.32 9.18
N PRO A 47 -5.08 -10.92 9.78
CA PRO A 47 -6.40 -11.07 9.16
C PRO A 47 -7.04 -9.74 8.77
N ASP A 48 -6.93 -8.72 9.62
CA ASP A 48 -7.50 -7.38 9.35
C ASP A 48 -6.79 -6.68 8.17
N LEU A 49 -5.46 -6.84 8.07
CA LEU A 49 -4.68 -6.30 6.96
C LEU A 49 -5.01 -7.01 5.66
N HIS A 50 -5.14 -8.34 5.69
CA HIS A 50 -5.56 -9.14 4.54
C HIS A 50 -6.95 -8.70 4.04
N ALA A 51 -7.92 -8.59 4.95
CA ALA A 51 -9.28 -8.15 4.62
C ALA A 51 -9.30 -6.74 4.03
N ALA A 52 -8.52 -5.80 4.60
CA ALA A 52 -8.43 -4.44 4.08
C ALA A 52 -7.75 -4.39 2.70
N THR A 53 -6.73 -5.22 2.46
CA THR A 53 -6.06 -5.37 1.16
C THR A 53 -7.06 -5.87 0.11
N ALA A 54 -7.82 -6.92 0.43
CA ALA A 54 -8.86 -7.45 -0.44
C ALA A 54 -9.95 -6.41 -0.76
N ALA A 55 -10.37 -5.63 0.24
CA ALA A 55 -11.37 -4.56 0.05
C ALA A 55 -10.89 -3.46 -0.90
N VAL A 56 -9.60 -3.08 -0.83
CA VAL A 56 -9.00 -2.11 -1.75
C VAL A 56 -8.97 -2.67 -3.17
N GLU A 57 -8.55 -3.92 -3.36
CA GLU A 57 -8.52 -4.55 -4.68
C GLU A 57 -9.92 -4.71 -5.29
N GLU A 58 -10.92 -5.03 -4.47
CA GLU A 58 -12.30 -5.10 -4.93
C GLU A 58 -12.84 -3.72 -5.34
N ALA A 59 -12.57 -2.67 -4.55
CA ALA A 59 -12.96 -1.31 -4.91
C ALA A 59 -12.28 -0.82 -6.21
N LYS A 60 -11.02 -1.18 -6.45
CA LYS A 60 -10.33 -0.92 -7.73
C LYS A 60 -11.00 -1.65 -8.89
N ARG A 61 -11.33 -2.93 -8.71
CA ARG A 61 -12.03 -3.72 -9.75
C ARG A 61 -13.40 -3.14 -10.07
N ALA A 62 -14.14 -2.68 -9.06
CA ALA A 62 -15.42 -1.99 -9.27
C ALA A 62 -15.24 -0.74 -10.14
N MET A 63 -14.21 0.07 -9.87
CA MET A 63 -13.86 1.23 -10.71
C MET A 63 -13.50 0.83 -12.14
N ASP A 64 -12.74 -0.24 -12.33
CA ASP A 64 -12.37 -0.74 -13.66
C ASP A 64 -13.56 -1.28 -14.44
N TYR A 65 -14.54 -1.87 -13.77
CA TYR A 65 -15.76 -2.39 -14.38
C TYR A 65 -16.70 -1.28 -14.90
N LEU A 66 -16.66 -0.09 -14.30
CA LEU A 66 -17.45 1.05 -14.77
C LEU A 66 -16.96 1.58 -16.13
N LEU A 67 -15.67 1.48 -16.45
CA LEU A 67 -15.11 2.03 -17.68
C LEU A 67 -15.75 1.46 -18.96
N PRO A 68 -15.86 0.13 -19.15
CA PRO A 68 -16.58 -0.45 -20.28
C PRO A 68 -18.01 0.08 -20.46
N GLU A 69 -18.75 0.25 -19.37
CA GLU A 69 -20.13 0.75 -19.42
C GLU A 69 -20.18 2.22 -19.88
N LEU A 70 -19.28 3.05 -19.35
CA LEU A 70 -19.15 4.45 -19.73
C LEU A 70 -18.69 4.59 -21.19
N ARG A 71 -17.76 3.75 -21.65
CA ARG A 71 -17.32 3.67 -23.06
C ARG A 71 -18.50 3.38 -23.98
N ARG A 72 -19.38 2.45 -23.60
CA ARG A 72 -20.60 2.11 -24.35
C ARG A 72 -21.62 3.26 -24.32
N LYS A 73 -21.91 3.82 -23.13
CA LYS A 73 -22.85 4.95 -22.95
C LYS A 73 -22.46 6.17 -23.79
N LEU A 74 -21.16 6.50 -23.86
CA LEU A 74 -20.64 7.66 -24.59
C LEU A 74 -20.22 7.36 -26.04
N GLY A 75 -20.17 6.09 -26.45
CA GLY A 75 -19.63 5.69 -27.75
C GLY A 75 -18.16 6.09 -27.92
N MET A 76 -17.36 5.96 -26.87
CA MET A 76 -15.95 6.37 -26.81
C MET A 76 -15.08 5.17 -26.38
N PRO A 77 -14.54 4.36 -27.29
CA PRO A 77 -13.86 3.11 -26.95
C PRO A 77 -12.54 3.31 -26.18
N ARG A 78 -11.91 4.48 -26.32
CA ARG A 78 -10.65 4.83 -25.65
C ARG A 78 -10.84 5.67 -24.38
N LEU A 79 -12.06 5.74 -23.85
CA LEU A 79 -12.33 6.49 -22.62
C LEU A 79 -11.52 5.90 -21.45
N GLY A 80 -10.97 6.78 -20.62
CA GLY A 80 -10.29 6.43 -19.38
C GLY A 80 -10.50 7.55 -18.34
N TYR A 81 -10.14 7.25 -17.10
CA TYR A 81 -10.13 8.24 -16.04
C TYR A 81 -9.00 9.24 -16.25
N THR A 82 -9.24 10.51 -15.90
CA THR A 82 -8.21 11.55 -15.88
C THR A 82 -8.21 12.26 -14.55
N THR A 83 -7.02 12.70 -14.13
CA THR A 83 -6.84 13.56 -12.97
C THR A 83 -6.33 14.92 -13.42
N VAL A 84 -6.85 15.99 -12.82
CA VAL A 84 -6.42 17.37 -13.05
C VAL A 84 -6.09 17.98 -11.71
N GLY A 85 -4.84 18.38 -11.50
CA GLY A 85 -4.44 19.10 -10.28
C GLY A 85 -4.82 20.58 -10.31
N GLY A 86 -4.81 21.22 -9.13
CA GLY A 86 -5.02 22.66 -8.96
C GLY A 86 -6.48 23.06 -8.69
N VAL A 87 -6.71 24.37 -8.63
CA VAL A 87 -8.02 24.95 -8.31
C VAL A 87 -9.03 24.65 -9.42
N GLY A 88 -10.11 23.93 -9.07
CA GLY A 88 -11.12 23.47 -10.04
C GLY A 88 -10.75 22.18 -10.78
N GLY A 89 -9.72 21.47 -10.31
CA GLY A 89 -9.37 20.12 -10.72
C GLY A 89 -10.10 19.04 -9.91
N GLY A 90 -9.77 17.77 -10.18
CA GLY A 90 -10.34 16.60 -9.52
C GLY A 90 -9.70 15.31 -10.01
N GLU A 91 -9.90 14.22 -9.26
CA GLU A 91 -9.48 12.86 -9.62
C GLU A 91 -10.65 12.08 -10.24
N TRP A 92 -10.36 10.96 -10.90
CA TRP A 92 -11.39 10.05 -11.46
C TRP A 92 -12.39 10.74 -12.42
N LEU A 93 -11.93 11.77 -13.14
CA LEU A 93 -12.78 12.53 -14.06
C LEU A 93 -12.94 11.79 -15.39
N ILE A 94 -14.10 11.98 -16.02
CA ILE A 94 -14.36 11.55 -17.39
C ILE A 94 -14.24 12.74 -18.33
N GLU A 95 -13.27 12.70 -19.23
CA GLU A 95 -13.04 13.74 -20.24
C GLU A 95 -13.83 13.44 -21.52
N VAL A 96 -14.72 14.37 -21.90
CA VAL A 96 -15.61 14.24 -23.05
C VAL A 96 -15.42 15.44 -23.99
N PRO A 97 -15.34 15.25 -25.32
CA PRO A 97 -15.35 16.33 -26.29
C PRO A 97 -16.56 17.27 -26.14
N MET A 98 -16.36 18.58 -26.35
CA MET A 98 -17.41 19.60 -26.20
C MET A 98 -18.60 19.44 -27.17
N ASP A 99 -18.43 18.70 -28.26
CA ASP A 99 -19.47 18.42 -29.26
C ASP A 99 -20.37 17.23 -28.88
N ARG A 100 -20.06 16.51 -27.78
CA ARG A 100 -20.87 15.39 -27.29
C ARG A 100 -21.71 15.78 -26.09
N SER A 101 -22.95 15.30 -26.08
CA SER A 101 -23.84 15.39 -24.93
C SER A 101 -23.50 14.34 -23.89
N CYS A 102 -23.56 14.72 -22.61
CA CYS A 102 -23.47 13.81 -21.47
C CYS A 102 -24.82 13.72 -20.76
N PRO A 103 -25.07 12.67 -19.95
CA PRO A 103 -26.22 12.60 -19.08
C PRO A 103 -26.33 13.85 -18.18
N THR A 104 -27.56 14.32 -17.96
CA THR A 104 -27.82 15.50 -17.10
C THR A 104 -27.48 15.27 -15.63
N THR A 105 -27.38 14.01 -15.20
CA THR A 105 -26.96 13.62 -13.85
C THR A 105 -25.48 13.83 -13.60
N TRP A 106 -24.67 14.05 -14.65
CA TRP A 106 -23.24 14.22 -14.51
C TRP A 106 -22.88 15.65 -14.11
N ILE A 107 -22.03 15.77 -13.10
CA ILE A 107 -21.59 17.07 -12.60
C ILE A 107 -20.41 17.53 -13.44
N LYS A 108 -20.55 18.69 -14.11
CA LYS A 108 -19.44 19.33 -14.82
C LYS A 108 -18.45 19.91 -13.82
N VAL A 109 -17.21 19.47 -13.87
CA VAL A 109 -16.12 19.91 -12.96
C VAL A 109 -15.32 21.02 -13.60
N SER A 110 -14.78 20.76 -14.79
CA SER A 110 -13.92 21.70 -15.50
C SER A 110 -14.12 21.61 -17.00
N SER A 111 -13.64 22.62 -17.72
CA SER A 111 -13.58 22.59 -19.17
C SER A 111 -12.26 23.14 -19.65
N ASN A 112 -11.64 22.47 -20.62
CA ASN A 112 -10.45 22.94 -21.29
C ASN A 112 -10.81 23.37 -22.71
N LYS A 113 -10.85 24.70 -22.92
CA LYS A 113 -11.20 25.29 -24.22
C LYS A 113 -10.16 25.01 -25.30
N SER A 114 -8.86 24.97 -24.98
CA SER A 114 -7.81 24.72 -25.98
C SER A 114 -7.83 23.27 -26.49
N LYS A 115 -8.12 22.31 -25.60
CA LYS A 115 -8.32 20.90 -25.95
C LYS A 115 -9.74 20.58 -26.44
N LYS A 116 -10.67 21.53 -26.38
CA LYS A 116 -12.11 21.37 -26.72
C LYS A 116 -12.79 20.21 -25.98
N VAL A 117 -12.49 20.08 -24.68
CA VAL A 117 -13.02 19.00 -23.82
C VAL A 117 -13.65 19.56 -22.55
N VAL A 118 -14.61 18.81 -22.01
CA VAL A 118 -15.28 19.05 -20.74
C VAL A 118 -15.09 17.82 -19.85
N ARG A 119 -14.87 18.03 -18.56
CA ARG A 119 -14.63 16.97 -17.58
C ARG A 119 -15.79 16.88 -16.61
N TYR A 120 -16.20 15.65 -16.35
CA TYR A 120 -17.37 15.36 -15.55
C TYR A 120 -17.07 14.36 -14.44
N HIS A 121 -17.88 14.44 -13.39
CA HIS A 121 -18.08 13.38 -12.40
C HIS A 121 -19.40 12.66 -12.68
N PRO A 122 -19.37 11.46 -13.27
CA PRO A 122 -20.50 10.55 -13.25
C PRO A 122 -20.83 10.14 -11.81
N PRO A 123 -22.11 10.09 -11.39
CA PRO A 123 -22.48 9.70 -10.03
C PRO A 123 -21.95 8.31 -9.67
N GLU A 124 -21.99 7.35 -10.60
CA GLU A 124 -21.48 5.99 -10.40
C GLU A 124 -19.96 5.97 -10.12
N VAL A 125 -19.18 6.86 -10.76
CA VAL A 125 -17.73 6.94 -10.57
C VAL A 125 -17.41 7.66 -9.26
N THR A 126 -18.16 8.71 -8.92
CA THR A 126 -17.98 9.42 -7.65
C THR A 126 -18.23 8.51 -6.45
N GLU A 127 -19.29 7.70 -6.49
CA GLU A 127 -19.60 6.73 -5.43
C GLU A 127 -18.51 5.67 -5.29
N ALA A 128 -18.08 5.07 -6.41
CA ALA A 128 -17.03 4.07 -6.41
C ALA A 128 -15.65 4.64 -5.99
N ALA A 129 -15.34 5.88 -6.38
CA ALA A 129 -14.14 6.57 -5.95
C ALA A 129 -14.15 6.84 -4.44
N ALA A 130 -15.27 7.29 -3.88
CA ALA A 130 -15.41 7.48 -2.43
C ALA A 130 -15.28 6.15 -1.66
N ALA A 131 -15.83 5.06 -2.19
CA ALA A 131 -15.65 3.72 -1.61
C ALA A 131 -14.19 3.28 -1.64
N LEU A 132 -13.47 3.53 -2.74
CA LEU A 132 -12.04 3.26 -2.87
C LEU A 132 -11.20 4.09 -1.90
N GLU A 133 -11.48 5.38 -1.76
CA GLU A 133 -10.83 6.26 -0.78
C GLU A 133 -11.02 5.72 0.65
N CYS A 134 -12.26 5.38 1.02
CA CYS A 134 -12.56 4.80 2.33
C CYS A 134 -11.84 3.45 2.55
N ALA A 135 -11.76 2.60 1.53
CA ALA A 135 -11.01 1.35 1.59
C ALA A 135 -9.50 1.60 1.79
N ASN A 136 -8.92 2.58 1.08
CA ASN A 136 -7.52 2.96 1.23
C ASN A 136 -7.21 3.49 2.64
N GLU A 137 -8.09 4.32 3.21
CA GLU A 137 -7.95 4.80 4.59
C GLU A 137 -7.97 3.66 5.61
N ARG A 138 -8.93 2.73 5.47
CA ARG A 138 -9.00 1.53 6.33
C ARG A 138 -7.74 0.67 6.20
N HIS A 139 -7.25 0.49 4.98
CA HIS A 139 -6.02 -0.25 4.71
C HIS A 139 -4.79 0.41 5.33
N MET A 140 -4.69 1.75 5.29
CA MET A 140 -3.63 2.46 6.01
C MET A 140 -3.69 2.23 7.51
N PHE A 141 -4.89 2.26 8.11
CA PHE A 141 -5.06 2.00 9.53
C PHE A 141 -4.72 0.55 9.90
N ALA A 142 -5.19 -0.42 9.12
CA ALA A 142 -4.89 -1.84 9.32
C ALA A 142 -3.39 -2.12 9.21
N ALA A 143 -2.69 -1.49 8.26
CA ALA A 143 -1.24 -1.63 8.12
C ALA A 143 -0.47 -1.05 9.31
N ASP A 144 -0.92 0.07 9.88
CA ASP A 144 -0.32 0.63 11.09
C ASP A 144 -0.60 -0.23 12.34
N ALA A 145 -1.81 -0.80 12.44
CA ALA A 145 -2.17 -1.74 13.50
C ALA A 145 -1.30 -3.01 13.44
N ALA A 146 -1.19 -3.63 12.26
CA ALA A 146 -0.33 -4.78 12.03
C ALA A 146 1.14 -4.49 12.37
N TRP A 147 1.63 -3.28 12.03
CA TRP A 147 2.97 -2.85 12.41
C TRP A 147 3.18 -2.75 13.92
N LYS A 148 2.21 -2.20 14.65
CA LYS A 148 2.26 -2.11 16.11
C LYS A 148 2.22 -3.48 16.77
N GLU A 149 1.36 -4.38 16.28
CA GLU A 149 1.26 -5.76 16.76
C GLU A 149 2.55 -6.52 16.54
N PHE A 150 3.09 -6.48 15.31
CA PHE A 150 4.39 -7.06 14.96
C PHE A 150 5.51 -6.58 15.90
N LEU A 151 5.59 -5.26 16.14
CA LEU A 151 6.59 -4.70 17.05
C LEU A 151 6.37 -5.13 18.52
N SER A 152 5.12 -5.36 18.93
CA SER A 152 4.81 -5.88 20.26
C SER A 152 5.36 -7.30 20.42
N SER A 153 5.05 -8.19 19.48
CA SER A 153 5.57 -9.57 19.47
C SER A 153 7.10 -9.62 19.36
N PHE A 154 7.71 -8.71 18.58
CA PHE A 154 9.16 -8.61 18.50
C PHE A 154 9.80 -8.20 19.84
N ARG A 155 9.18 -7.26 20.57
CA ARG A 155 9.69 -6.78 21.86
C ARG A 155 9.76 -7.87 22.91
N GLU A 156 8.83 -8.81 22.92
CA GLU A 156 8.84 -9.96 23.85
C GLU A 156 10.13 -10.78 23.72
N ASN A 157 10.73 -10.78 22.54
CA ASN A 157 11.94 -11.54 22.23
C ASN A 157 13.22 -10.69 22.21
N TYR A 158 13.11 -9.39 22.54
CA TYR A 158 14.22 -8.45 22.44
C TYR A 158 15.46 -8.86 23.27
N ALA A 159 15.25 -9.46 24.43
CA ALA A 159 16.34 -9.91 25.30
C ALA A 159 17.20 -11.01 24.62
N ALA A 160 16.58 -11.91 23.86
CA ALA A 160 17.28 -12.98 23.15
C ALA A 160 18.14 -12.39 22.02
N PHE A 161 17.54 -11.54 21.18
CA PHE A 161 18.26 -10.84 20.11
C PHE A 161 19.41 -9.98 20.65
N ARG A 162 19.18 -9.21 21.71
CA ARG A 162 20.23 -8.37 22.34
C ARG A 162 21.40 -9.21 22.85
N SER A 163 21.12 -10.34 23.48
CA SER A 163 22.16 -11.23 24.01
C SER A 163 23.02 -11.80 22.89
N ALA A 164 22.39 -12.21 21.79
CA ALA A 164 23.11 -12.69 20.61
C ALA A 164 23.96 -11.59 19.96
N THR A 165 23.42 -10.39 19.74
CA THR A 165 24.19 -9.26 19.21
C THR A 165 25.39 -8.92 20.09
N SER A 166 25.23 -8.97 21.42
CA SER A 166 26.33 -8.73 22.36
C SER A 166 27.42 -9.81 22.28
N ALA A 167 27.03 -11.07 22.08
CA ALA A 167 27.97 -12.17 21.91
C ALA A 167 28.75 -12.05 20.60
N VAL A 168 28.06 -11.71 19.50
CA VAL A 168 28.70 -11.45 18.19
C VAL A 168 29.65 -10.27 18.28
N ALA A 169 29.27 -9.16 18.92
CA ALA A 169 30.16 -8.00 19.09
C ALA A 169 31.41 -8.34 19.92
N THR A 170 31.27 -9.19 20.95
CA THR A 170 32.42 -9.66 21.74
C THR A 170 33.35 -10.52 20.88
N LEU A 171 32.78 -11.41 20.06
CA LEU A 171 33.54 -12.25 19.14
C LEU A 171 34.30 -11.40 18.10
N ASP A 172 33.63 -10.40 17.52
CA ASP A 172 34.23 -9.46 16.56
C ASP A 172 35.41 -8.69 17.17
N ALA A 173 35.24 -8.17 18.39
CA ALA A 173 36.31 -7.49 19.11
C ALA A 173 37.51 -8.40 19.41
N LEU A 174 37.26 -9.65 19.85
CA LEU A 174 38.32 -10.64 20.08
C LEU A 174 39.03 -11.01 18.78
N HIS A 175 38.30 -11.14 17.67
CA HIS A 175 38.87 -11.41 16.35
C HIS A 175 39.76 -10.27 15.87
N ALA A 176 39.30 -9.02 15.99
CA ALA A 176 40.09 -7.84 15.66
C ALA A 176 41.38 -7.76 16.49
N LEU A 177 41.31 -8.09 17.79
CA LEU A 177 42.50 -8.16 18.66
C LEU A 177 43.48 -9.25 18.22
N ALA A 178 42.97 -10.44 17.87
CA ALA A 178 43.80 -11.55 17.40
C ALA A 178 44.48 -11.27 16.06
N ILE A 179 43.88 -10.45 15.18
CA ILE A 179 44.50 -10.01 13.93
C ILE A 179 45.66 -9.03 14.21
N LEU A 180 45.57 -8.24 15.28
CA LEU A 180 46.56 -7.23 15.65
C LEU A 180 47.72 -7.76 16.51
N SER A 181 47.57 -8.94 17.10
CA SER A 181 48.58 -9.62 17.93
C SER A 181 49.53 -10.50 17.12
#